data_AF-A0A6P7QE26-F1
#
_entry.id   AF-A0A6P7QE26-F1
#
_cell.length_a   1.000
_cell.length_b   1.000
_cell.length_c   1.000
_cell.angle_alpha   90.00
_cell.angle_beta   90.00
_cell.angle_gamma   90.00
#
_symmetry.space_group_name_H-M   'P 1'
#
loop_
_entity.id
_entity.type
_entity.pdbx_description
1 polymer ?
#
loop_
_entity_poly.entity_id
_entity_poly.type
_entity_poly.pdbx_seq_one_letter_code
_entity_poly.pdbx_strand_id
1 'polypeptide(L)'
;MASLFTQEIHLSKRHEEIVSQRLMLLQKMKNKFGDENTERASLLQATETASRRNLRLLQDIDAAEKAFQTKLTPHPQPSMLSLETRYWASVEEHIPKWELFLLGRAPYPIGAENQNENKTQKAVDHGPLESLQFLPGCRALGRRQIELS
;
A
#
# COMPACT_ATOMS: atom_id res chain seq x y z
N MET A 1 -47.16 76.05 -30.03
CA MET A 1 -47.67 74.74 -30.50
C MET A 1 -46.54 73.88 -31.09
N ALA A 2 -45.78 74.35 -32.08
CA ALA A 2 -44.72 73.55 -32.74
C ALA A 2 -43.59 73.04 -31.80
N SER A 3 -43.17 73.83 -30.80
CA SER A 3 -42.06 73.47 -29.89
C SER A 3 -42.34 72.26 -28.97
N LEU A 4 -43.59 72.09 -28.53
CA LEU A 4 -43.97 70.94 -27.69
C LEU A 4 -44.03 69.66 -28.52
N PHE A 5 -44.54 69.76 -29.74
CA PHE A 5 -44.62 68.65 -30.66
C PHE A 5 -43.24 68.14 -31.07
N THR A 6 -42.28 69.02 -31.33
CA THR A 6 -40.88 68.62 -31.61
C THR A 6 -40.23 67.92 -30.42
N GLN A 7 -40.55 68.33 -29.19
CA GLN A 7 -40.04 67.72 -27.98
C GLN A 7 -40.63 66.31 -27.77
N GLU A 8 -41.93 66.14 -28.01
CA GLU A 8 -42.62 64.85 -27.93
C GLU A 8 -42.04 63.83 -28.91
N ILE A 9 -41.80 64.25 -30.16
CA ILE A 9 -41.16 63.41 -31.18
C ILE A 9 -39.76 62.98 -30.72
N HIS A 10 -38.98 63.91 -30.18
CA HIS A 10 -37.63 63.60 -29.69
C HIS A 10 -37.67 62.61 -28.52
N LEU A 11 -38.57 62.79 -27.56
CA LEU A 11 -38.76 61.88 -26.43
C LEU A 11 -39.20 60.48 -26.88
N SER A 12 -40.16 60.41 -27.80
CA SER A 12 -40.57 59.14 -28.41
C SER A 12 -39.42 58.42 -29.08
N LYS A 13 -38.57 59.14 -29.85
CA LYS A 13 -37.40 58.54 -30.47
C LYS A 13 -36.41 57.99 -29.43
N ARG A 14 -36.17 58.72 -28.35
CA ARG A 14 -35.31 58.26 -27.24
C ARG A 14 -35.91 57.06 -26.53
N HIS A 15 -37.24 57.02 -26.39
CA HIS A 15 -37.93 55.87 -25.80
C HIS A 15 -37.73 54.60 -26.64
N GLU A 16 -37.93 54.69 -27.96
CA GLU A 16 -37.69 53.57 -28.87
C GLU A 16 -36.22 53.09 -28.85
N GLU A 17 -35.26 54.01 -28.75
CA GLU A 17 -33.84 53.66 -28.55
C GLU A 17 -33.63 52.89 -27.24
N ILE A 18 -34.25 53.32 -26.13
CA ILE A 18 -34.14 52.63 -24.83
C ILE A 18 -34.80 51.24 -24.90
N VAL A 19 -35.98 51.14 -25.50
CA VAL A 19 -36.72 49.88 -25.63
C VAL A 19 -35.95 48.89 -26.49
N SER A 20 -35.40 49.32 -27.62
CA SER A 20 -34.59 48.48 -28.51
C SER A 20 -33.31 47.99 -27.85
N GLN A 21 -32.60 48.85 -27.10
CA GLN A 21 -31.41 48.43 -26.32
C GLN A 21 -31.77 47.40 -25.25
N ARG A 22 -32.86 47.62 -24.50
CA ARG A 22 -33.33 46.67 -23.48
C ARG A 22 -33.68 45.33 -24.11
N LEU A 23 -34.36 45.33 -25.26
CA LEU A 23 -34.71 44.10 -25.97
C LEU A 23 -33.46 43.33 -26.39
N MET A 24 -32.47 44.01 -26.98
CA MET A 24 -31.20 43.40 -27.38
C MET A 24 -30.47 42.78 -26.18
N LEU A 25 -30.41 43.49 -25.05
CA LEU A 25 -29.76 43.00 -23.83
C LEU A 25 -30.45 41.77 -23.28
N LEU A 26 -31.80 41.78 -23.20
CA LEU A 26 -32.59 40.65 -22.73
C LEU A 26 -32.39 39.42 -23.62
N GLN A 27 -32.38 39.60 -24.94
CA GLN A 27 -32.11 38.51 -25.88
C GLN A 27 -30.69 37.94 -25.71
N LYS A 28 -29.69 38.81 -25.54
CA LYS A 28 -28.31 38.38 -25.29
C LYS A 28 -28.18 37.60 -23.98
N MET A 29 -28.84 38.05 -22.92
CA MET A 29 -28.84 37.35 -21.63
C MET A 29 -29.54 35.99 -21.73
N LYS A 30 -30.69 35.92 -22.43
CA LYS A 30 -31.41 34.68 -22.66
C LYS A 30 -30.57 33.65 -23.41
N ASN A 31 -29.90 34.07 -24.47
CA ASN A 31 -29.08 33.17 -25.30
C ASN A 31 -27.89 32.63 -24.49
N LYS A 32 -27.15 33.51 -23.80
CA LYS A 32 -26.03 33.09 -22.93
C LYS A 32 -26.45 32.07 -21.88
N PHE A 33 -27.58 32.31 -21.22
CA PHE A 33 -28.09 31.38 -20.21
C PHE A 33 -28.51 30.03 -20.81
N GLY A 34 -29.10 30.05 -22.01
CA GLY A 34 -29.42 28.82 -22.76
C GLY A 34 -28.18 28.00 -23.07
N ASP A 35 -27.16 28.64 -23.64
CA ASP A 35 -25.90 27.98 -24.03
C ASP A 35 -25.20 27.37 -22.79
N GLU A 36 -25.00 28.17 -21.73
CA GLU A 36 -24.38 27.70 -20.49
C GLU A 36 -25.15 26.54 -19.83
N ASN A 37 -26.48 26.55 -19.89
CA ASN A 37 -27.30 25.48 -19.33
C ASN A 37 -27.13 24.18 -20.12
N THR A 38 -27.07 24.25 -21.45
CA THR A 38 -26.83 23.07 -22.29
C THR A 38 -25.43 22.50 -22.11
N GLU A 39 -24.40 23.36 -22.03
CA GLU A 39 -23.03 22.93 -21.77
C GLU A 39 -22.91 22.27 -20.39
N ARG A 40 -23.47 22.88 -19.34
CA ARG A 40 -23.49 22.29 -17.99
C ARG A 40 -24.20 20.93 -17.96
N ALA A 41 -25.34 20.79 -18.65
CA ALA A 41 -26.05 19.52 -18.74
C ALA A 41 -25.19 18.43 -19.42
N SER A 42 -24.51 18.78 -20.52
CA SER A 42 -23.61 17.86 -21.23
C SER A 42 -22.40 17.45 -20.37
N LEU A 43 -21.82 18.39 -19.63
CA LEU A 43 -20.72 18.13 -18.71
C LEU A 43 -21.16 17.22 -17.57
N LEU A 44 -22.31 17.48 -16.95
CA LEU A 44 -22.86 16.63 -15.89
C LEU A 44 -23.08 15.21 -16.41
N GLN A 45 -23.67 15.05 -17.59
CA GLN A 45 -23.87 13.73 -18.20
C GLN A 45 -22.54 13.00 -18.47
N ALA A 46 -21.53 13.71 -18.97
CA ALA A 46 -20.21 13.13 -19.22
C ALA A 46 -19.52 12.69 -17.92
N THR A 47 -19.56 13.53 -16.88
CA THR A 47 -18.97 13.23 -15.56
C THR A 47 -19.68 12.05 -14.89
N GLU A 48 -21.01 11.99 -14.96
CA GLU A 48 -21.78 10.90 -14.40
C GLU A 48 -21.49 9.57 -15.14
N THR A 49 -21.37 9.62 -16.47
CA THR A 49 -21.02 8.46 -17.28
C THR A 49 -19.60 7.97 -16.99
N ALA A 50 -18.64 8.88 -16.87
CA ALA A 50 -17.27 8.56 -16.46
C ALA A 50 -17.24 7.95 -15.05
N SER A 51 -18.00 8.52 -14.11
CA SER A 51 -18.13 8.03 -12.73
C SER A 51 -18.66 6.59 -12.69
N ARG A 52 -19.77 6.31 -13.41
CA ARG A 52 -20.30 4.94 -13.53
C ARG A 52 -19.30 3.95 -14.13
N ARG A 53 -18.57 4.36 -15.17
CA ARG A 53 -17.53 3.53 -15.78
C ARG A 53 -16.41 3.24 -14.78
N ASN A 54 -15.92 4.26 -14.09
CA ASN A 54 -14.84 4.13 -13.12
C ASN A 54 -15.24 3.23 -11.95
N LEU A 55 -16.49 3.33 -11.47
CA LEU A 55 -17.01 2.46 -10.43
C LEU A 55 -16.98 0.98 -10.85
N ARG A 56 -17.40 0.67 -12.07
CA ARG A 56 -17.35 -0.71 -12.61
C ARG A 56 -15.91 -1.21 -12.71
N LEU A 57 -15.00 -0.39 -13.23
CA LEU A 57 -13.59 -0.75 -13.33
C LEU A 57 -12.98 -1.05 -11.96
N LEU A 58 -13.31 -0.28 -10.93
CA LEU A 58 -12.86 -0.53 -9.56
C LEU A 58 -13.39 -1.85 -9.01
N GLN A 59 -14.66 -2.18 -9.30
CA GLN A 59 -15.26 -3.47 -8.92
C GLN A 59 -14.57 -4.64 -9.62
N ASP A 60 -14.27 -4.50 -10.91
CA ASP A 60 -13.57 -5.53 -11.68
C ASP A 60 -12.14 -5.75 -11.16
N ILE A 61 -11.45 -4.68 -10.77
CA ILE A 61 -10.11 -4.74 -10.15
C ILE A 61 -10.17 -5.46 -8.80
N ASP A 62 -11.12 -5.11 -7.92
CA ASP A 62 -11.30 -5.77 -6.63
C ASP A 62 -11.64 -7.26 -6.79
N ALA A 63 -12.49 -7.61 -7.75
CA ALA A 63 -12.80 -9.00 -8.08
C ALA A 63 -11.57 -9.77 -8.58
N ALA A 64 -10.78 -9.15 -9.46
CA ALA A 64 -9.54 -9.74 -9.96
C ALA A 64 -8.52 -9.92 -8.82
N GLU A 65 -8.37 -8.93 -7.93
CA GLU A 65 -7.50 -9.00 -6.77
C GLU A 65 -7.87 -10.18 -5.86
N LYS A 66 -9.15 -10.32 -5.50
CA LYS A 66 -9.64 -11.45 -4.70
C LYS A 66 -9.40 -12.79 -5.39
N ALA A 67 -9.57 -12.86 -6.71
CA ALA A 67 -9.28 -14.06 -7.49
C ALA A 67 -7.78 -14.39 -7.51
N PHE A 68 -6.89 -13.39 -7.43
CA PHE A 68 -5.46 -13.62 -7.27
C PHE A 68 -5.10 -14.02 -5.84
N GLN A 69 -5.65 -13.37 -4.81
CA GLN A 69 -5.39 -13.73 -3.42
C GLN A 69 -5.76 -15.18 -3.11
N THR A 70 -6.90 -15.67 -3.62
CA THR A 70 -7.28 -17.09 -3.47
C THR A 70 -6.32 -18.05 -4.15
N LYS A 71 -5.74 -17.68 -5.30
CA LYS A 71 -4.71 -18.48 -5.99
C LYS A 71 -3.33 -18.38 -5.32
N LEU A 72 -3.01 -17.22 -4.77
CA LEU A 72 -1.71 -16.91 -4.19
C LEU A 72 -1.57 -17.35 -2.76
N THR A 73 -2.66 -17.60 -2.03
CA THR A 73 -2.61 -18.20 -0.69
C THR A 73 -2.27 -19.67 -0.88
N PRO A 74 -0.99 -20.09 -0.83
CA PRO A 74 -0.66 -21.49 -1.01
C PRO A 74 -1.05 -22.10 0.31
N HIS A 75 -2.09 -22.93 0.36
CA HIS A 75 -2.26 -23.79 1.52
C HIS A 75 -1.04 -24.71 1.52
N PRO A 76 -0.06 -24.53 2.44
CA PRO A 76 1.13 -25.35 2.41
C PRO A 76 0.69 -26.80 2.57
N GLN A 77 1.15 -27.67 1.66
CA GLN A 77 0.79 -29.08 1.67
C GLN A 77 1.01 -29.64 3.08
N PRO A 78 0.06 -30.40 3.68
CA PRO A 78 0.20 -30.91 5.04
C PRO A 78 1.52 -31.67 5.28
N SER A 79 2.06 -32.32 4.25
CA SER A 79 3.38 -32.97 4.26
C SER A 79 4.54 -31.98 4.40
N MET A 80 4.48 -30.82 3.73
CA MET A 80 5.47 -29.75 3.82
C MET A 80 5.46 -29.10 5.20
N LEU A 81 4.28 -28.83 5.76
CA LEU A 81 4.15 -28.34 7.15
C LEU A 81 4.70 -29.33 8.18
N SER A 82 4.39 -30.62 8.01
CA SER A 82 4.89 -31.70 8.88
C SER A 82 6.42 -31.80 8.79
N LEU A 83 6.98 -31.67 7.59
CA LEU A 83 8.43 -31.67 7.37
C LEU A 83 9.10 -30.44 8.01
N GLU A 84 8.56 -29.24 7.82
CA GLU A 84 9.07 -28.02 8.46
C GLU A 84 9.05 -28.15 9.98
N THR A 85 7.95 -28.64 10.54
CA THR A 85 7.82 -28.86 11.98
C THR A 85 8.88 -29.84 12.49
N ARG A 86 9.06 -30.97 11.80
CA ARG A 86 10.06 -31.98 12.17
C ARG A 86 11.49 -31.47 11.98
N TYR A 87 11.73 -30.66 10.96
CA TYR A 87 13.02 -30.01 10.71
C TYR A 87 13.37 -29.05 11.85
N TRP A 88 12.47 -28.14 12.22
CA TRP A 88 12.72 -27.20 13.31
C TRP A 88 12.90 -27.89 14.66
N ALA A 89 12.12 -28.96 14.93
CA ALA A 89 12.33 -29.79 16.12
C ALA A 89 13.71 -30.47 16.12
N SER A 90 14.16 -30.98 14.98
CA SER A 90 15.49 -31.56 14.84
C SER A 90 16.59 -30.51 15.00
N VAL A 91 16.39 -29.32 14.46
CA VAL A 91 17.31 -28.18 14.66
C VAL A 91 17.41 -27.85 16.15
N GLU A 92 16.29 -27.75 16.88
CA GLU A 92 16.30 -27.53 18.34
C GLU A 92 17.03 -28.64 19.12
N GLU A 93 16.89 -29.89 18.70
CA GLU A 93 17.59 -31.03 19.30
C GLU A 93 19.11 -30.98 19.07
N HIS A 94 19.53 -30.57 17.88
CA HIS A 94 20.94 -30.55 17.47
C HIS A 94 21.62 -29.20 17.72
N ILE A 95 20.87 -28.16 18.07
CA ILE A 95 21.44 -26.90 18.56
C ILE A 95 22.21 -27.24 19.84
N PRO A 96 23.54 -27.07 19.87
CA PRO A 96 24.28 -27.27 21.10
C PRO A 96 23.74 -26.31 22.15
N LYS A 97 23.75 -26.72 23.42
CA LYS A 97 23.23 -25.92 24.56
C LYS A 97 24.14 -24.72 24.85
N TRP A 98 24.31 -23.84 23.88
CA TRP A 98 25.08 -22.61 23.95
C TRP A 98 24.50 -21.68 24.99
N GLU A 99 23.20 -21.75 25.28
CA GLU A 99 22.58 -20.94 26.34
C GLU A 99 23.31 -21.08 27.68
N LEU A 100 23.63 -22.30 28.11
CA LEU A 100 24.34 -22.53 29.37
C LEU A 100 25.79 -22.03 29.34
N PHE A 101 26.45 -22.17 28.18
CA PHE A 101 27.80 -21.66 27.97
C PHE A 101 27.85 -20.12 27.93
N LEU A 102 26.94 -19.49 27.18
CA LEU A 102 26.81 -18.03 27.07
C LEU A 102 26.44 -17.39 28.41
N LEU A 103 25.72 -18.12 29.27
CA LEU A 103 25.42 -17.71 30.64
C LEU A 103 26.57 -17.96 31.64
N GLY A 104 27.72 -18.48 31.19
CA GLY A 104 28.88 -18.79 32.01
C GLY A 104 28.68 -19.97 32.98
N ARG A 105 27.62 -20.77 32.77
CA ARG A 105 27.24 -21.91 33.62
C ARG A 105 27.75 -23.25 33.11
N ALA A 106 28.34 -23.28 31.91
CA ALA A 106 28.92 -24.47 31.31
C ALA A 106 30.23 -24.14 30.58
N PRO A 107 31.17 -25.11 30.49
CA PRO A 107 32.38 -24.98 29.68
C PRO A 107 32.08 -24.91 28.18
N TYR A 108 33.06 -24.47 27.38
CA TYR A 108 32.92 -24.31 25.93
C TYR A 108 32.44 -25.62 25.29
N PRO A 109 31.34 -25.61 24.51
CA PRO A 109 30.89 -26.80 23.81
C PRO A 109 31.88 -27.10 22.69
N ILE A 110 32.86 -27.98 22.98
CA ILE A 110 33.72 -28.59 21.98
C ILE A 110 32.78 -29.36 21.04
N GLY A 111 32.79 -28.95 19.77
CA GLY A 111 31.96 -29.55 18.73
C GLY A 111 32.14 -31.07 18.75
N ALA A 112 31.02 -31.78 18.79
CA ALA A 112 30.91 -33.24 18.85
C ALA A 112 32.14 -33.96 18.28
N GLU A 113 32.98 -34.50 19.16
CA GLU A 113 33.93 -35.53 18.77
C GLU A 113 33.09 -36.73 18.32
N ASN A 114 33.12 -36.98 17.01
CA ASN A 114 32.46 -38.11 16.38
C ASN A 114 32.89 -39.39 17.11
N GLN A 115 31.93 -40.03 17.77
CA GLN A 115 32.04 -41.37 18.36
C GLN A 115 32.22 -42.41 17.25
N ASN A 116 33.40 -42.42 16.64
CA ASN A 116 33.89 -43.52 15.80
C ASN A 116 35.17 -44.05 16.44
N GLU A 117 35.02 -44.69 17.60
CA GLU A 117 36.11 -45.35 18.31
C GLU A 117 36.50 -46.65 17.59
N ASN A 118 37.27 -46.52 16.51
CA ASN A 118 38.11 -47.61 16.01
C ASN A 118 39.56 -47.35 16.45
N LYS A 119 39.97 -48.07 17.51
CA LYS A 119 41.33 -48.43 17.96
C LYS A 119 42.52 -47.62 17.40
N THR A 120 43.34 -47.04 18.28
CA THR A 120 44.73 -47.51 18.60
C THR A 120 45.44 -46.51 19.52
N GLN A 121 46.15 -47.06 20.52
CA GLN A 121 47.07 -46.37 21.44
C GLN A 121 48.00 -45.33 20.78
N LYS A 122 48.25 -44.21 21.47
CA LYS A 122 49.54 -43.88 22.13
C LYS A 122 49.49 -42.51 22.85
N ALA A 123 50.13 -42.47 24.02
CA ALA A 123 50.34 -41.29 24.87
C ALA A 123 51.23 -40.22 24.22
N VAL A 124 51.04 -38.94 24.58
CA VAL A 124 52.08 -37.96 24.99
C VAL A 124 51.42 -36.73 25.65
N ASP A 125 52.12 -36.22 26.68
CA ASP A 125 51.90 -35.09 27.58
C ASP A 125 51.63 -33.68 26.98
N HIS A 126 50.85 -32.93 27.77
CA HIS A 126 50.89 -31.50 28.16
C HIS A 126 51.19 -30.33 27.17
N GLY A 127 50.11 -29.59 26.82
CA GLY A 127 49.92 -28.11 26.98
C GLY A 127 50.64 -27.10 26.07
N PRO A 128 50.27 -25.79 26.07
CA PRO A 128 48.94 -25.18 26.18
C PRO A 128 48.55 -24.31 24.96
N LEU A 129 47.24 -24.06 24.83
CA LEU A 129 46.59 -23.15 23.88
C LEU A 129 47.06 -21.69 24.04
N GLU A 130 47.56 -21.09 22.96
CA GLU A 130 47.56 -19.63 22.79
C GLU A 130 46.36 -19.20 21.93
N SER A 131 45.41 -18.57 22.63
CA SER A 131 44.68 -17.35 22.27
C SER A 131 44.37 -17.09 20.78
N LEU A 132 43.08 -17.15 20.43
CA LEU A 132 42.53 -16.28 19.39
C LEU A 132 41.28 -15.56 19.90
N GLN A 133 41.42 -14.25 19.85
CA GLN A 133 40.58 -13.23 20.46
C GLN A 133 39.25 -13.10 19.73
N PHE A 134 38.20 -12.83 20.49
CA PHE A 134 36.87 -12.48 20.01
C PHE A 134 36.89 -11.24 19.09
N LEU A 135 36.18 -11.31 17.95
CA LEU A 135 35.72 -10.13 17.21
C LEU A 135 34.22 -9.92 17.46
N PRO A 136 33.78 -8.71 17.85
CA PRO A 136 32.38 -8.41 18.16
C PRO A 136 31.65 -7.91 16.91
N GLY A 137 30.50 -8.49 16.58
CA GLY A 137 29.81 -8.03 15.37
C GLY A 137 28.48 -8.67 15.01
N CYS A 138 27.58 -8.97 15.96
CA CYS A 138 26.19 -9.29 15.61
C CYS A 138 25.23 -8.41 16.41
N ARG A 139 24.68 -7.40 15.71
CA ARG A 139 23.61 -6.51 16.18
C ARG A 139 22.30 -7.30 16.31
N ALA A 140 21.63 -7.11 17.44
CA ALA A 140 20.31 -7.66 17.74
C ALA A 140 19.23 -7.14 16.77
N LEU A 141 18.41 -8.05 16.23
CA LEU A 141 17.11 -7.70 15.67
C LEU A 141 16.03 -8.33 16.56
N GLY A 142 15.22 -7.44 17.14
CA GLY A 142 14.29 -7.70 18.23
C GLY A 142 13.08 -8.55 17.85
N ARG A 143 12.58 -9.24 18.88
CA ARG A 143 11.31 -9.99 18.90
C ARG A 143 10.15 -9.03 18.67
N ARG A 144 9.23 -9.37 17.76
CA ARG A 144 7.87 -8.83 17.75
C ARG A 144 6.99 -9.71 18.65
N GLN A 145 6.46 -9.10 19.71
CA GLN A 145 5.42 -9.64 20.58
C GLN A 145 4.10 -9.68 19.77
N ILE A 146 3.40 -10.82 19.77
CA ILE A 146 1.99 -10.89 19.37
C ILE A 146 1.21 -11.05 20.66
N GLU A 147 0.47 -10.02 21.06
CA GLU A 147 -0.56 -10.08 22.08
C GLU A 147 -1.83 -10.70 21.47
N LEU A 148 -2.42 -11.68 22.16
CA LEU A 148 -3.73 -12.24 21.85
C LEU A 148 -4.73 -11.74 22.90
N SER A 149 -5.80 -11.12 22.44
CA SER A 149 -7.12 -11.03 23.10
C SER A 149 -8.19 -11.02 22.01
#